data_AF-A0A969ZRV8-F1
#
_entry.id   AF-A0A969ZRV8-F1
#
_cell.length_a   1.000
_cell.length_b   1.000
_cell.length_c   1.000
_cell.angle_alpha   90.00
_cell.angle_beta   90.00
_cell.angle_gamma   90.00
#
_symmetry.space_group_name_H-M   'P 1'
#
loop_
_entity.id
_entity.type
_entity.pdbx_description
1 polymer ?
#
loop_
_entity_poly.entity_id
_entity_poly.type
_entity_poly.pdbx_seq_one_letter_code
_entity_poly.pdbx_strand_id
1 'polypeptide(L)'
;MDMDNLIYKLKKRKAEPIGILNKYATLIPLIKIDNRWEIIFELRANTLKSQPGEISLPGGGLEKGESFKDAALRETVEELGIGYENLKYIGKLNYLISYGNVMIHCFLGLIDGIDIDDIKPNPDEVDHIFTVPIDFFMENPPKEYFLKLKLEDNDDFPYHLIPNGMNYPWKTGRHSILFYEYGEYIIWGYTAKMIKDFIKVIKELEIDTFKNSYDAQSAIDEV
;
A
#
# COMPACT_ATOMS: atom_id res chain seq x y z
N MET A 1 -29.24 25.09 14.47
CA MET A 1 -28.32 23.93 14.53
C MET A 1 -28.23 23.52 15.99
N ASP A 2 -28.57 22.27 16.30
CA ASP A 2 -28.48 21.75 17.67
C ASP A 2 -27.01 21.40 17.97
N MET A 3 -26.40 22.18 18.87
CA MET A 3 -24.99 22.03 19.23
C MET A 3 -24.71 20.77 20.02
N ASP A 4 -25.64 20.31 20.85
CA ASP A 4 -25.46 19.10 21.66
C ASP A 4 -25.48 17.85 20.76
N ASN A 5 -26.40 17.82 19.79
CA ASN A 5 -26.45 16.76 18.78
C ASN A 5 -25.21 16.78 17.88
N LEU A 6 -24.71 17.97 17.48
CA LEU A 6 -23.47 18.08 16.72
C LEU A 6 -22.27 17.52 17.51
N ILE A 7 -22.12 17.90 18.78
CA ILE A 7 -21.06 17.42 19.67
C ILE A 7 -21.14 15.90 19.81
N TYR A 8 -22.35 15.37 20.04
CA TYR A 8 -22.57 13.93 20.18
C TYR A 8 -22.13 13.16 18.92
N LYS A 9 -22.51 13.65 17.73
CA LYS A 9 -22.14 13.04 16.45
C LYS A 9 -20.64 13.17 16.16
N LEU A 10 -20.03 14.33 16.45
CA LEU A 10 -18.61 14.55 16.24
C LEU A 10 -17.75 13.63 17.10
N LYS A 11 -18.13 13.36 18.35
CA LYS A 11 -17.43 12.41 19.23
C LYS A 11 -17.42 10.97 18.71
N LYS A 12 -18.37 10.60 17.85
CA LYS A 12 -18.49 9.26 17.25
C LYS A 12 -17.95 9.17 15.83
N ARG A 13 -17.70 10.31 15.19
CA ARG A 13 -17.22 10.38 13.81
C ARG A 13 -15.75 9.98 13.75
N LYS A 14 -15.39 9.21 12.72
CA LYS A 14 -13.99 8.98 12.36
C LYS A 14 -13.48 10.14 11.48
N ALA A 15 -12.32 10.68 11.80
CA ALA A 15 -11.67 11.67 10.95
C ALA A 15 -11.27 11.05 9.60
N GLU A 16 -11.36 11.86 8.54
CA GLU A 16 -10.98 11.46 7.18
C GLU A 16 -10.13 12.56 6.56
N PRO A 17 -9.19 12.21 5.68
CA PRO A 17 -8.41 13.22 4.96
C PRO A 17 -9.28 14.02 4.00
N ILE A 18 -8.88 15.26 3.81
CA ILE A 18 -9.56 16.23 2.95
C ILE A 18 -8.97 16.12 1.54
N GLY A 19 -9.83 16.23 0.52
CA GLY A 19 -9.39 16.35 -0.87
C GLY A 19 -9.05 15.02 -1.56
N ILE A 20 -9.37 13.87 -0.97
CA ILE A 20 -9.22 12.57 -1.65
C ILE A 20 -10.29 12.42 -2.73
N LEU A 21 -9.86 12.14 -3.95
CA LEU A 21 -10.72 11.92 -5.11
C LEU A 21 -10.99 10.43 -5.33
N ASN A 22 -9.95 9.60 -5.18
CA ASN A 22 -10.04 8.16 -5.43
C ASN A 22 -9.52 7.37 -4.22
N LYS A 23 -10.23 6.27 -3.91
CA LYS A 23 -9.94 5.38 -2.79
C LYS A 23 -9.69 3.98 -3.34
N TYR A 24 -8.54 3.42 -3.01
CA TYR A 24 -8.13 2.07 -3.40
C TYR A 24 -7.74 1.27 -2.16
N ALA A 25 -7.70 -0.04 -2.33
CA ALA A 25 -7.16 -0.95 -1.35
C ALA A 25 -6.31 -2.01 -2.03
N THR A 26 -5.21 -2.40 -1.39
CA THR A 26 -4.27 -3.40 -1.89
C THR A 26 -3.87 -4.36 -0.78
N LEU A 27 -3.47 -5.55 -1.17
CA LEU A 27 -2.99 -6.59 -0.28
C LEU A 27 -1.52 -6.88 -0.60
N ILE A 28 -0.70 -7.10 0.43
CA ILE A 28 0.56 -7.83 0.32
C ILE A 28 0.24 -9.31 0.56
N PRO A 29 0.10 -10.14 -0.50
CA PRO A 29 -0.11 -11.58 -0.36
C PRO A 29 1.23 -12.28 -0.06
N LEU A 30 1.28 -12.96 1.08
CA LEU A 30 2.39 -13.85 1.41
C LEU A 30 2.05 -15.27 1.01
N ILE A 31 2.98 -15.97 0.38
CA ILE A 31 2.89 -17.40 0.09
C ILE A 31 4.17 -18.10 0.56
N LYS A 32 4.06 -19.37 0.96
CA LYS A 32 5.20 -20.17 1.39
C LYS A 32 5.68 -21.05 0.24
N ILE A 33 6.91 -20.84 -0.22
CA ILE A 33 7.55 -21.62 -1.30
C ILE A 33 8.85 -22.21 -0.74
N ASP A 34 9.01 -23.53 -0.81
CA ASP A 34 10.19 -24.25 -0.30
C ASP A 34 10.61 -23.80 1.11
N ASN A 35 9.62 -23.71 2.01
CA ASN A 35 9.78 -23.28 3.39
C ASN A 35 10.17 -21.80 3.62
N ARG A 36 10.16 -20.96 2.58
CA ARG A 36 10.44 -19.52 2.65
C ARG A 36 9.19 -18.70 2.36
N TRP A 37 9.08 -17.54 3.00
CA TRP A 37 7.98 -16.61 2.76
C TRP A 37 8.33 -15.66 1.61
N GLU A 38 7.45 -15.61 0.63
CA GLU A 38 7.59 -14.75 -0.54
C GLU A 38 6.33 -13.90 -0.73
N ILE A 39 6.51 -12.73 -1.35
CA ILE A 39 5.42 -11.82 -1.71
C ILE A 39 5.04 -12.10 -3.17
N ILE A 40 3.75 -12.30 -3.44
CA ILE A 40 3.24 -12.38 -4.82
C ILE A 40 3.07 -10.97 -5.38
N PHE A 41 3.58 -10.75 -6.58
CA PHE A 41 3.39 -9.55 -7.39
C PHE A 41 2.74 -9.92 -8.72
N GLU A 42 2.12 -8.93 -9.32
CA GLU A 42 1.46 -9.03 -10.63
C GLU A 42 2.18 -8.14 -11.62
N LEU A 43 2.36 -8.64 -12.84
CA LEU A 43 2.51 -7.77 -14.00
C LEU A 43 1.12 -7.48 -14.56
N ARG A 44 0.72 -6.20 -14.57
CA ARG A 44 -0.59 -5.76 -15.06
C ARG A 44 -0.72 -6.00 -16.56
N ALA A 45 -1.86 -6.54 -17.00
CA ALA A 45 -2.15 -6.77 -18.40
C ALA A 45 -2.06 -5.48 -19.23
N ASN A 46 -1.47 -5.58 -20.43
CA ASN A 46 -1.29 -4.43 -21.33
C ASN A 46 -2.59 -3.85 -21.88
N THR A 47 -3.69 -4.60 -21.77
CA THR A 47 -5.05 -4.22 -22.20
C THR A 47 -5.73 -3.25 -21.23
N LEU A 48 -5.20 -3.09 -20.02
CA LEU A 48 -5.79 -2.24 -18.99
C LEU A 48 -5.71 -0.75 -19.34
N LYS A 49 -6.74 0.00 -18.94
CA LYS A 49 -6.80 1.46 -19.15
C LYS A 49 -5.83 2.24 -18.28
N SER A 50 -5.45 1.68 -17.14
CA SER A 50 -4.58 2.33 -16.15
C SER A 50 -3.37 1.46 -15.85
N GLN A 51 -2.19 2.07 -15.94
CA GLN A 51 -0.90 1.48 -15.59
C GLN A 51 -0.63 0.12 -16.28
N PRO A 52 -0.86 -0.02 -17.60
CA PRO A 52 -0.58 -1.25 -18.33
C PRO A 52 0.92 -1.58 -18.26
N GLY A 53 1.25 -2.84 -17.98
CA GLY A 53 2.64 -3.33 -17.89
C GLY A 53 3.41 -2.85 -16.65
N GLU A 54 2.76 -2.21 -15.69
CA GLU A 54 3.38 -1.91 -14.40
C GLU A 54 3.30 -3.11 -13.45
N ILE A 55 4.25 -3.19 -12.52
CA ILE A 55 4.24 -4.20 -11.46
C ILE A 55 3.43 -3.67 -10.27
N SER A 56 2.44 -4.44 -9.85
CA SER A 56 1.56 -4.11 -8.72
C SER A 56 1.48 -5.22 -7.69
N LEU A 57 0.97 -4.83 -6.53
CA LEU A 57 0.31 -5.73 -5.60
C LEU A 57 -1.15 -5.89 -6.03
N PRO A 58 -1.81 -7.02 -5.75
CA PRO A 58 -3.24 -7.17 -5.98
C PRO A 58 -4.03 -6.08 -5.26
N GLY A 59 -5.07 -5.57 -5.90
CA GLY A 59 -5.91 -4.52 -5.35
C GLY A 59 -6.55 -3.61 -6.38
N GLY A 60 -7.59 -2.92 -5.93
CA GLY A 60 -8.41 -2.11 -6.81
C GLY A 60 -9.20 -1.03 -6.10
N GLY A 61 -10.12 -0.44 -6.85
CA GLY A 61 -10.95 0.67 -6.40
C GLY A 61 -12.01 0.21 -5.40
N LEU A 62 -12.39 1.10 -4.48
CA LEU A 62 -13.48 0.78 -3.55
C LEU A 62 -14.84 0.83 -4.26
N GLU A 63 -15.65 -0.21 -4.05
CA GLU A 63 -17.05 -0.19 -4.44
C GLU A 63 -17.93 0.56 -3.42
N LYS A 64 -19.15 0.89 -3.83
CA LYS A 64 -20.08 1.68 -3.00
C LYS A 64 -20.49 0.91 -1.74
N GLY A 65 -20.08 1.42 -0.59
CA GLY A 65 -20.41 0.84 0.73
C GLY A 65 -19.46 -0.27 1.17
N GLU A 66 -18.46 -0.57 0.35
CA GLU A 66 -17.43 -1.56 0.65
C GLU A 66 -16.41 -1.01 1.65
N SER A 67 -15.90 -1.88 2.54
CA SER A 67 -14.78 -1.52 3.39
C SER A 67 -13.47 -1.70 2.64
N PHE A 68 -12.44 -0.90 2.93
CA PHE A 68 -11.12 -1.06 2.31
C PHE A 68 -10.57 -2.49 2.43
N LYS A 69 -10.84 -3.18 3.54
CA LYS A 69 -10.38 -4.55 3.73
C LYS A 69 -11.09 -5.48 2.75
N ASP A 70 -12.40 -5.36 2.63
CA ASP A 70 -13.19 -6.25 1.77
C ASP A 70 -12.82 -6.02 0.30
N ALA A 71 -12.58 -4.76 -0.10
CA ALA A 71 -12.06 -4.42 -1.43
C ALA A 71 -10.72 -5.12 -1.72
N ALA A 72 -9.73 -5.00 -0.83
CA ALA A 72 -8.43 -5.65 -1.05
C ALA A 72 -8.55 -7.18 -1.16
N LEU A 73 -9.41 -7.82 -0.35
CA LEU A 73 -9.60 -9.26 -0.39
C LEU A 73 -10.32 -9.71 -1.67
N ARG A 74 -11.38 -9.00 -2.08
CA ARG A 74 -12.13 -9.28 -3.30
C ARG A 74 -11.23 -9.17 -4.54
N GLU A 75 -10.55 -8.04 -4.69
CA GLU A 75 -9.66 -7.78 -5.82
C GLU A 75 -8.55 -8.83 -5.89
N THR A 76 -7.92 -9.18 -4.75
CA THR A 76 -6.89 -10.24 -4.72
C THR A 76 -7.43 -11.59 -5.21
N VAL A 77 -8.65 -11.97 -4.78
CA VAL A 77 -9.26 -13.24 -5.17
C VAL A 77 -9.58 -13.24 -6.67
N GLU A 78 -10.11 -12.13 -7.18
CA GLU A 78 -10.46 -11.93 -8.60
C GLU A 78 -9.22 -11.90 -9.50
N GLU A 79 -8.21 -11.11 -9.16
CA GLU A 79 -6.97 -10.92 -9.95
C GLU A 79 -6.10 -12.19 -9.93
N LEU A 80 -5.93 -12.86 -8.78
CA LEU A 80 -5.13 -14.09 -8.68
C LEU A 80 -5.90 -15.35 -9.12
N GLY A 81 -7.22 -15.28 -9.28
CA GLY A 81 -8.04 -16.42 -9.67
C GLY A 81 -8.05 -17.56 -8.65
N ILE A 82 -7.99 -17.24 -7.36
CA ILE A 82 -7.96 -18.20 -6.25
C ILE A 82 -9.31 -18.29 -5.53
N GLY A 83 -9.49 -19.27 -4.64
CA GLY A 83 -10.65 -19.32 -3.75
C GLY A 83 -10.49 -18.39 -2.54
N TYR A 84 -11.61 -17.87 -2.01
CA TYR A 84 -11.59 -17.08 -0.77
C TYR A 84 -11.01 -17.87 0.42
N GLU A 85 -11.23 -19.19 0.44
CA GLU A 85 -10.67 -20.11 1.43
C GLU A 85 -9.14 -20.20 1.39
N ASN A 86 -8.52 -19.85 0.27
CA ASN A 86 -7.08 -19.81 0.12
C ASN A 86 -6.48 -18.51 0.66
N LEU A 87 -7.28 -17.48 0.95
CA LEU A 87 -6.81 -16.17 1.39
C LEU A 87 -7.18 -15.90 2.85
N LYS A 88 -6.18 -15.87 3.72
CA LYS A 88 -6.30 -15.55 5.14
C LYS A 88 -5.85 -14.12 5.40
N TYR A 89 -6.78 -13.26 5.83
CA TYR A 89 -6.44 -11.91 6.28
C TYR A 89 -5.62 -11.93 7.58
N ILE A 90 -4.50 -11.18 7.61
CA ILE A 90 -3.63 -11.07 8.77
C ILE A 90 -3.82 -9.73 9.49
N GLY A 91 -3.73 -8.61 8.78
CA GLY A 91 -3.68 -7.31 9.45
C GLY A 91 -3.68 -6.10 8.53
N LYS A 92 -3.76 -4.92 9.15
CA LYS A 92 -3.64 -3.63 8.47
C LYS A 92 -2.19 -3.18 8.47
N LEU A 93 -1.74 -2.63 7.36
CA LEU A 93 -0.47 -1.92 7.25
C LEU A 93 -0.73 -0.41 7.22
N ASN A 94 0.33 0.39 7.12
CA ASN A 94 0.16 1.82 6.89
C ASN A 94 -0.47 2.06 5.51
N TYR A 95 -1.13 3.21 5.36
CA TYR A 95 -1.81 3.60 4.12
C TYR A 95 -1.10 4.77 3.47
N LEU A 96 -1.23 4.88 2.15
CA LEU A 96 -0.61 5.92 1.34
C LEU A 96 -1.64 7.00 0.99
N ILE A 97 -1.23 8.25 1.12
CA ILE A 97 -1.90 9.40 0.50
C ILE A 97 -0.94 10.00 -0.53
N SER A 98 -1.39 10.09 -1.78
CA SER A 98 -0.56 10.58 -2.88
C SER A 98 -0.76 12.06 -3.17
N TYR A 99 0.18 12.64 -3.92
CA TYR A 99 0.07 14.01 -4.42
C TYR A 99 -1.05 14.17 -5.47
N GLY A 100 -1.51 13.06 -6.06
CA GLY A 100 -2.63 13.03 -7.01
C GLY A 100 -4.00 12.82 -6.36
N ASN A 101 -4.13 13.13 -5.06
CA ASN A 101 -5.39 12.98 -4.31
C ASN A 101 -5.93 11.54 -4.25
N VAL A 102 -5.03 10.56 -4.27
CA VAL A 102 -5.37 9.14 -4.15
C VAL A 102 -5.05 8.66 -2.73
N MET A 103 -5.97 7.91 -2.14
CA MET A 103 -5.74 7.18 -0.90
C MET A 103 -5.69 5.68 -1.19
N ILE A 104 -4.66 5.01 -0.71
CA ILE A 104 -4.52 3.55 -0.86
C ILE A 104 -4.30 2.92 0.51
N HIS A 105 -5.24 2.09 0.94
CA HIS A 105 -5.08 1.27 2.13
C HIS A 105 -4.36 -0.03 1.81
N CYS A 106 -3.36 -0.39 2.61
CA CYS A 106 -2.60 -1.63 2.43
C CYS A 106 -2.91 -2.62 3.56
N PHE A 107 -3.03 -3.89 3.21
CA PHE A 107 -3.29 -4.99 4.14
C PHE A 107 -2.29 -6.12 3.92
N LEU A 108 -2.16 -7.00 4.91
CA LEU A 108 -1.36 -8.21 4.82
C LEU A 108 -2.29 -9.42 4.77
N GLY A 109 -2.04 -10.33 3.82
CA GLY A 109 -2.76 -11.58 3.69
C GLY A 109 -1.81 -12.76 3.50
N LEU A 110 -2.29 -13.94 3.83
CA LEU A 110 -1.59 -15.21 3.65
C LEU A 110 -2.37 -16.06 2.64
N ILE A 111 -1.69 -16.46 1.58
CA ILE A 111 -2.14 -17.46 0.62
C ILE A 111 -1.74 -18.84 1.15
N ASP A 112 -2.72 -19.71 1.34
CA ASP A 112 -2.54 -21.04 1.94
C ASP A 112 -3.49 -22.06 1.30
N GLY A 113 -3.11 -23.34 1.37
CA GLY A 113 -3.89 -24.43 0.76
C GLY A 113 -3.91 -24.44 -0.76
N ILE A 114 -3.00 -23.71 -1.41
CA ILE A 114 -2.76 -23.73 -2.86
C ILE A 114 -1.27 -23.46 -3.12
N ASP A 115 -0.68 -24.17 -4.08
CA ASP A 115 0.69 -23.96 -4.51
C ASP A 115 0.77 -22.85 -5.57
N ILE A 116 1.91 -22.15 -5.64
CA ILE A 116 2.10 -21.01 -6.57
C ILE A 116 1.86 -21.40 -8.04
N ASP A 117 2.25 -22.61 -8.43
CA ASP A 117 2.12 -23.13 -9.79
C ASP A 117 0.66 -23.42 -10.18
N ASP A 118 -0.24 -23.53 -9.21
CA ASP A 118 -1.68 -23.76 -9.42
C ASP A 118 -2.49 -22.46 -9.48
N ILE A 119 -1.89 -21.32 -9.13
CA ILE A 119 -2.53 -20.00 -9.22
C ILE A 119 -2.65 -19.58 -10.69
N LYS A 120 -3.89 -19.32 -11.12
CA LYS A 120 -4.20 -18.93 -12.50
C LYS A 120 -4.81 -17.53 -12.49
N PRO A 121 -3.98 -16.49 -12.64
CA PRO A 121 -4.46 -15.12 -12.56
C PRO A 121 -5.44 -14.81 -13.70
N ASN A 122 -6.33 -13.85 -13.46
CA ASN A 122 -7.31 -13.41 -14.46
C ASN A 122 -6.59 -12.71 -15.63
N PRO A 123 -6.58 -13.30 -16.85
CA PRO A 123 -5.81 -12.76 -17.97
C PRO A 123 -6.33 -11.41 -18.50
N ASP A 124 -7.55 -11.01 -18.14
CA ASP A 124 -8.08 -9.70 -18.52
C ASP A 124 -7.41 -8.55 -17.73
N GLU A 125 -6.81 -8.87 -16.57
CA GLU A 125 -6.26 -7.88 -15.64
C GLU A 125 -4.78 -8.10 -15.33
N VAL A 126 -4.34 -9.35 -15.29
CA VAL A 126 -2.99 -9.75 -14.93
C VAL A 126 -2.37 -10.56 -16.07
N ASP A 127 -1.23 -10.10 -16.56
CA ASP A 127 -0.47 -10.81 -17.60
C ASP A 127 0.16 -12.08 -17.02
N HIS A 128 0.90 -11.93 -15.92
CA HIS A 128 1.42 -13.04 -15.13
C HIS A 128 1.75 -12.58 -13.71
N ILE A 129 1.98 -13.56 -12.84
CA ILE A 129 2.45 -13.34 -11.47
C ILE A 129 3.89 -13.80 -11.33
N PHE A 130 4.59 -13.25 -10.34
CA PHE A 130 5.89 -13.71 -9.90
C PHE A 130 6.03 -13.49 -8.40
N THR A 131 7.00 -14.15 -7.77
CA THR A 131 7.23 -14.02 -6.33
C THR A 131 8.61 -13.46 -6.03
N VAL A 132 8.72 -12.76 -4.91
CA VAL A 132 9.99 -12.25 -4.39
C VAL A 132 10.11 -12.60 -2.90
N PRO A 133 11.19 -13.26 -2.46
CA PRO A 133 11.42 -13.54 -1.05
C PRO A 133 11.39 -12.29 -0.19
N ILE A 134 10.78 -12.36 1.00
CA ILE A 134 10.80 -11.23 1.95
C ILE A 134 12.24 -10.85 2.30
N ASP A 135 13.11 -11.85 2.45
CA ASP A 135 14.53 -11.68 2.78
C ASP A 135 15.25 -10.78 1.79
N PHE A 136 14.90 -10.85 0.49
CA PHE A 136 15.45 -9.95 -0.51
C PHE A 136 15.21 -8.49 -0.14
N PHE A 137 13.98 -8.11 0.23
CA PHE A 137 13.67 -6.73 0.60
C PHE A 137 14.24 -6.33 1.97
N MET A 138 14.47 -7.31 2.86
CA MET A 138 15.12 -7.08 4.16
C MET A 138 16.59 -6.68 3.99
N GLU A 139 17.27 -7.33 3.04
CA GLU A 139 18.71 -7.18 2.75
C GLU A 139 19.02 -6.07 1.74
N ASN A 140 18.10 -5.80 0.80
CA ASN A 140 18.33 -4.89 -0.32
C ASN A 140 17.43 -3.66 -0.19
N PRO A 141 17.91 -2.51 0.34
CA PRO A 141 17.12 -1.28 0.37
C PRO A 141 16.88 -0.73 -1.06
N PRO A 142 15.74 -0.07 -1.31
CA PRO A 142 15.41 0.43 -2.65
C PRO A 142 16.29 1.63 -3.01
N LYS A 143 16.56 1.79 -4.30
CA LYS A 143 17.11 3.05 -4.85
C LYS A 143 16.05 4.13 -4.74
N GLU A 144 16.43 5.32 -4.27
CA GLU A 144 15.52 6.44 -4.02
C GLU A 144 15.92 7.67 -4.85
N TYR A 145 14.97 8.17 -5.63
CA TYR A 145 15.14 9.37 -6.47
C TYR A 145 14.09 10.41 -6.10
N PHE A 146 14.44 11.68 -6.20
CA PHE A 146 13.55 12.78 -5.82
C PHE A 146 13.11 13.59 -7.03
N LEU A 147 11.80 13.74 -7.18
CA LEU A 147 11.19 14.71 -8.09
C LEU A 147 10.74 15.95 -7.33
N LYS A 148 10.85 17.11 -7.98
CA LYS A 148 10.26 18.36 -7.49
C LYS A 148 8.82 18.43 -7.96
N LEU A 149 7.89 18.60 -7.03
CA LEU A 149 6.49 18.87 -7.34
C LEU A 149 6.25 20.38 -7.32
N LYS A 150 5.85 20.93 -8.45
CA LYS A 150 5.44 22.33 -8.59
C LYS A 150 3.96 22.36 -8.93
N LEU A 151 3.24 23.29 -8.31
CA LEU A 151 1.94 23.67 -8.82
C LEU A 151 2.17 24.49 -10.08
N GLU A 152 1.53 24.07 -11.15
CA GLU A 152 1.39 24.88 -12.35
C GLU A 152 0.09 25.66 -12.20
N ASP A 153 0.18 26.98 -12.26
CA ASP A 153 -0.97 27.85 -12.30
C ASP A 153 -1.57 27.90 -13.70
N ASN A 154 -2.80 28.39 -13.81
CA ASN A 154 -3.41 28.73 -15.07
C ASN A 154 -4.02 30.13 -14.98
N ASP A 155 -4.33 30.73 -16.13
CA ASP A 155 -4.89 32.09 -16.22
C ASP A 155 -6.25 32.23 -15.48
N ASP A 156 -6.91 31.11 -15.17
CA ASP A 156 -8.18 31.07 -14.44
C ASP A 156 -8.01 31.13 -12.91
N PHE A 157 -6.80 31.01 -12.39
CA PHE A 157 -6.58 31.02 -10.95
C PHE A 157 -6.88 32.41 -10.36
N PRO A 158 -7.77 32.52 -9.34
CA PRO A 158 -8.29 33.80 -8.88
C PRO A 158 -7.32 34.50 -7.93
N TYR A 159 -6.19 34.98 -8.45
CA TYR A 159 -5.13 35.63 -7.68
C TYR A 159 -5.61 36.84 -6.86
N HIS A 160 -6.64 37.54 -7.34
CA HIS A 160 -7.26 38.66 -6.63
C HIS A 160 -7.94 38.26 -5.30
N LEU A 161 -8.18 36.97 -5.06
CA LEU A 161 -8.78 36.46 -3.83
C LEU A 161 -7.76 36.05 -2.76
N ILE A 162 -6.46 36.05 -3.07
CA ILE A 162 -5.42 35.60 -2.14
C ILE A 162 -4.43 36.71 -1.79
N PRO A 163 -3.83 36.66 -0.59
CA PRO A 163 -2.72 37.54 -0.24
C PRO A 163 -1.59 37.43 -1.27
N ASN A 164 -0.91 38.54 -1.58
CA ASN A 164 0.21 38.61 -2.52
C ASN A 164 -0.11 38.31 -4.00
N GLY A 165 -1.34 37.95 -4.35
CA GLY A 165 -1.79 37.75 -5.74
C GLY A 165 -0.84 36.88 -6.55
N MET A 166 -0.49 37.33 -7.76
CA MET A 166 0.45 36.64 -8.67
C MET A 166 1.82 36.34 -8.03
N ASN A 167 2.23 37.10 -7.00
CA ASN A 167 3.51 36.93 -6.29
C ASN A 167 3.40 35.96 -5.10
N TYR A 168 2.33 35.17 -5.00
CA TYR A 168 2.17 34.21 -3.92
C TYR A 168 3.34 33.22 -3.90
N PRO A 169 4.02 33.02 -2.75
CA PRO A 169 5.21 32.18 -2.66
C PRO A 169 4.84 30.70 -2.59
N TRP A 170 4.46 30.12 -3.73
CA TRP A 170 4.12 28.70 -3.84
C TRP A 170 5.24 27.80 -3.32
N LYS A 171 4.91 26.91 -2.38
CA LYS A 171 5.87 25.90 -1.90
C LYS A 171 6.10 24.88 -3.00
N THR A 172 7.37 24.58 -3.26
CA THR A 172 7.77 23.43 -4.07
C THR A 172 7.81 22.19 -3.18
N GLY A 173 7.03 21.17 -3.53
CA GLY A 173 7.07 19.86 -2.88
C GLY A 173 8.26 19.03 -3.34
N ARG A 174 8.58 17.99 -2.56
CA ARG A 174 9.53 16.93 -2.94
C ARG A 174 8.81 15.60 -2.86
N HIS A 175 8.92 14.80 -3.93
CA HIS A 175 8.33 13.47 -4.00
C HIS A 175 9.44 12.45 -4.23
N SER A 176 9.56 11.46 -3.35
CA SER A 176 10.48 10.35 -3.55
C SER A 176 9.81 9.22 -4.32
N ILE A 177 10.57 8.68 -5.28
CA ILE A 177 10.23 7.49 -6.07
C ILE A 177 11.27 6.42 -5.74
N LEU A 178 10.77 5.23 -5.45
CA LEU A 178 11.56 4.09 -4.99
C LEU A 178 11.59 3.03 -6.08
N PHE A 179 12.70 2.29 -6.14
CA PHE A 179 12.94 1.22 -7.11
C PHE A 179 13.64 0.03 -6.43
N TYR A 180 13.07 -1.16 -6.57
CA TYR A 180 13.73 -2.44 -6.34
C TYR A 180 13.97 -3.12 -7.68
N GLU A 181 15.15 -3.71 -7.84
CA GLU A 181 15.57 -4.46 -9.03
C GLU A 181 15.68 -5.93 -8.64
N TYR A 182 14.81 -6.78 -9.20
CA TYR A 182 14.81 -8.21 -8.92
C TYR A 182 14.74 -9.01 -10.23
N GLY A 183 15.89 -9.53 -10.68
CA GLY A 183 16.00 -10.14 -11.99
C GLY A 183 15.65 -9.14 -13.09
N GLU A 184 14.65 -9.45 -13.91
CA GLU A 184 14.10 -8.56 -14.94
C GLU A 184 13.00 -7.61 -14.42
N TYR A 185 12.52 -7.82 -13.20
CA TYR A 185 11.40 -7.08 -12.62
C TYR A 185 11.88 -5.81 -11.91
N ILE A 186 11.24 -4.69 -12.26
CA ILE A 186 11.46 -3.38 -11.62
C ILE A 186 10.22 -3.03 -10.80
N ILE A 187 10.29 -3.24 -9.49
CA ILE A 187 9.20 -2.88 -8.57
C ILE A 187 9.42 -1.42 -8.17
N TRP A 188 8.50 -0.53 -8.53
CA TRP A 188 8.72 0.91 -8.36
C TRP A 188 7.48 1.67 -7.86
N GLY A 189 7.63 2.98 -7.65
CA GLY A 189 6.50 3.86 -7.36
C GLY A 189 5.80 3.56 -6.03
N TYR A 190 4.47 3.51 -6.04
CA TYR A 190 3.68 3.23 -4.83
C TYR A 190 3.86 1.80 -4.34
N THR A 191 3.98 0.82 -5.23
CA THR A 191 4.26 -0.58 -4.90
C THR A 191 5.55 -0.67 -4.07
N ALA A 192 6.67 -0.16 -4.59
CA ALA A 192 7.94 -0.14 -3.87
C ALA A 192 7.87 0.63 -2.53
N LYS A 193 7.08 1.70 -2.46
CA LYS A 193 6.89 2.47 -1.23
C LYS A 193 6.13 1.69 -0.16
N MET A 194 5.10 0.94 -0.54
CA MET A 194 4.36 0.07 0.38
C MET A 194 5.24 -1.08 0.86
N ILE A 195 6.04 -1.69 -0.02
CA ILE A 195 7.00 -2.72 0.37
C ILE A 195 8.05 -2.18 1.35
N LYS A 196 8.66 -1.02 1.06
CA LYS A 196 9.63 -0.39 1.98
C LYS A 196 9.02 -0.14 3.37
N ASP A 197 7.77 0.32 3.41
CA ASP A 197 7.06 0.55 4.67
C ASP A 197 6.71 -0.76 5.39
N PHE A 198 6.24 -1.78 4.68
CA PHE A 198 5.99 -3.11 5.22
C PHE A 198 7.25 -3.72 5.86
N ILE A 199 8.39 -3.66 5.18
CA ILE A 199 9.68 -4.12 5.71
C ILE A 199 10.09 -3.34 6.96
N LYS A 200 9.82 -2.02 7.01
CA LYS A 200 10.03 -1.23 8.21
C LYS A 200 9.16 -1.73 9.37
N VAL A 201 7.87 -2.00 9.12
CA VAL A 201 6.94 -2.53 10.13
C VAL A 201 7.42 -3.88 10.67
N ILE A 202 7.88 -4.81 9.81
CA ILE A 202 8.44 -6.09 10.25
C ILE A 202 9.63 -5.87 11.20
N LYS A 203 10.60 -5.06 10.78
CA LYS A 203 11.80 -4.77 11.58
C LYS A 203 11.46 -4.16 12.94
N GLU A 204 10.48 -3.26 13.00
CA GLU A 204 10.02 -2.67 14.26
C GLU A 204 9.38 -3.72 15.19
N LEU A 205 8.55 -4.62 14.66
CA LEU A 205 7.90 -5.68 15.44
C LEU A 205 8.88 -6.77 15.92
N GLU A 206 9.89 -7.11 15.12
CA GLU A 206 10.95 -8.04 15.52
C GLU A 206 11.78 -7.47 16.68
N ILE A 207 12.19 -6.19 16.59
CA ILE A 207 12.93 -5.50 17.65
C ILE A 207 12.13 -5.49 18.96
N ASP A 208 10.83 -5.20 18.90
CA ASP A 208 9.97 -5.21 20.10
C ASP A 208 9.84 -6.61 20.70
N THR A 209 9.81 -7.67 19.87
CA THR A 209 9.80 -9.06 20.35
C THR A 209 11.10 -9.38 21.09
N PHE A 210 12.26 -8.96 20.57
CA PHE A 210 13.55 -9.14 21.26
C PHE A 210 13.62 -8.36 22.57
N LYS A 211 13.16 -7.10 22.61
CA LYS A 211 13.14 -6.31 23.85
C LYS A 211 12.25 -6.95 24.91
N ASN A 212 11.05 -7.39 24.54
CA ASN A 212 10.15 -8.07 25.46
C ASN A 212 10.75 -9.38 26.00
N SER A 213 11.50 -10.12 25.18
CA SER A 213 12.21 -11.32 25.64
C SER A 213 13.39 -11.01 26.57
N TYR A 214 14.12 -9.92 26.34
CA TYR A 214 15.23 -9.48 27.18
C TYR A 214 14.73 -8.98 28.54
N ASP A 215 13.71 -8.12 28.55
CA ASP A 215 13.10 -7.58 29.77
C ASP A 215 12.52 -8.70 30.64
N ALA A 216 11.89 -9.71 30.01
CA ALA A 216 11.39 -10.91 30.70
C ALA A 216 12.52 -11.77 31.29
N GLN A 217 13.67 -11.88 30.62
CA GLN A 217 14.82 -12.64 31.11
C GLN A 217 15.52 -11.91 32.27
N SER A 218 15.70 -10.59 32.19
CA SER A 218 16.29 -9.78 33.27
C SER A 218 15.44 -9.75 34.55
N ALA A 219 14.12 -9.91 34.43
CA ALA A 219 13.24 -10.03 35.59
C ALA A 219 13.30 -11.41 36.28
N ILE A 220 13.86 -12.43 35.61
CA ILE A 220 14.04 -13.79 36.16
C ILE A 220 15.40 -13.93 36.84
N ASP A 221 16.43 -13.21 36.36
CA ASP A 221 17.79 -13.27 36.92
C ASP A 221 18.00 -12.37 38.17
N GLU A 222 16.99 -11.59 38.58
CA GLU A 222 16.97 -10.77 39.81
C GLU A 222 16.22 -11.42 41.00
N VAL A 223 15.86 -12.71 40.93
CA VAL A 223 15.19 -13.48 42.01
C VAL A 223 16.06 -14.62 42.52
#